data_AF-A0A1B1B0T9-F1
#
_entry.id   AF-A0A1B1B0T9-F1
#
_cell.length_a   1.000
_cell.length_b   1.000
_cell.length_c   1.000
_cell.angle_alpha   90.00
_cell.angle_beta   90.00
_cell.angle_gamma   90.00
#
_symmetry.space_group_name_H-M   'P 1'
#
loop_
_entity.id
_entity.type
_entity.pdbx_description
1 polymer ?
#
loop_
_entity_poly.entity_id
_entity_poly.type
_entity_poly.pdbx_seq_one_letter_code
_entity_poly.pdbx_strand_id
1 'polypeptide(L)'
;MHPLPADLAALLRESNGIEGEYGAGLIWSAKQIAFENATLRSNEDLAALYMPFDPLLFFADAGNGDLFALLPGLDRSDVFAWNHEEDSRT
;
A
#
# COMPACT_ATOMS: atom_id res chain seq x y z
N MET A 1 2.90 -14.46 -7.07
CA MET A 1 2.11 -13.22 -7.25
C MET A 1 0.67 -13.52 -6.91
N HIS A 2 0.07 -12.72 -6.02
CA HIS A 2 -1.36 -12.81 -5.73
C HIS A 2 -2.16 -11.95 -6.72
N PRO A 3 -3.40 -12.32 -7.06
CA PRO A 3 -4.26 -11.47 -7.85
C PRO A 3 -4.54 -10.15 -7.11
N LEU A 4 -4.77 -9.08 -7.88
CA LEU A 4 -5.18 -7.79 -7.32
C LEU A 4 -6.57 -7.94 -6.66
N PRO A 5 -6.78 -7.46 -5.43
CA PRO A 5 -8.09 -7.49 -4.79
C PRO A 5 -9.15 -6.81 -5.66
N ALA A 6 -10.34 -7.43 -5.76
CA ALA A 6 -11.38 -7.01 -6.70
C ALA A 6 -11.84 -5.56 -6.47
N ASP A 7 -11.97 -5.15 -5.21
CA ASP A 7 -12.41 -3.81 -4.83
C ASP A 7 -11.37 -2.74 -5.21
N LEU A 8 -10.08 -3.01 -4.95
CA LEU A 8 -9.00 -2.13 -5.39
C LEU A 8 -8.94 -2.05 -6.92
N ALA A 9 -9.14 -3.16 -7.62
CA ALA A 9 -9.21 -3.16 -9.08
C ALA A 9 -10.40 -2.36 -9.62
N ALA A 10 -11.55 -2.41 -8.96
CA ALA A 10 -12.72 -1.62 -9.31
C ALA A 10 -12.47 -0.13 -9.09
N LEU A 11 -11.94 0.25 -7.93
CA LEU A 11 -11.57 1.62 -7.59
C LEU A 11 -10.56 2.20 -8.60
N LEU A 12 -9.51 1.45 -8.94
CA LEU A 12 -8.51 1.89 -9.92
C LEU A 12 -9.06 2.02 -11.35
N ARG A 13 -10.11 1.28 -11.71
CA ARG A 13 -10.79 1.47 -12.99
C ARG A 13 -11.67 2.73 -13.02
N GLU A 14 -12.18 3.14 -11.86
CA GLU A 14 -13.03 4.32 -11.74
C GLU A 14 -12.20 5.61 -11.69
N SER A 15 -11.17 5.66 -10.86
CA SER A 15 -10.39 6.89 -10.62
C SER A 15 -8.94 6.81 -11.08
N ASN A 16 -8.33 5.62 -11.00
CA ASN A 16 -6.89 5.40 -11.18
C ASN A 16 -6.03 6.35 -10.32
N GLY A 17 -6.47 6.56 -9.08
CA GLY A 17 -5.84 7.47 -8.12
C GLY A 17 -6.77 8.61 -7.74
N ILE A 18 -6.61 9.11 -6.52
CA ILE A 18 -7.37 10.25 -5.98
C ILE A 18 -6.38 11.13 -5.25
N GLU A 19 -6.37 12.41 -5.60
CA GLU A 19 -5.57 13.43 -4.93
C GLU A 19 -6.44 14.23 -3.96
N GLY A 20 -5.91 14.50 -2.77
CA GLY A 20 -6.49 15.43 -1.82
C GLY A 20 -6.20 16.89 -2.20
N GLU A 21 -6.73 17.82 -1.41
CA GLU A 21 -6.66 19.26 -1.66
C GLU A 21 -5.23 19.80 -1.88
N TYR A 22 -4.22 19.16 -1.28
CA TYR A 22 -2.82 19.54 -1.38
C TYR A 22 -1.99 18.63 -2.29
N GLY A 23 -2.62 17.84 -3.16
CA GLY A 23 -1.94 16.89 -4.04
C GLY A 23 -1.42 15.64 -3.33
N ALA A 24 -1.72 15.47 -2.04
CA ALA A 24 -1.45 14.23 -1.33
C ALA A 24 -2.33 13.11 -1.91
N GLY A 25 -1.71 12.01 -2.36
CA GLY A 25 -2.42 10.88 -2.95
C GLY A 25 -3.23 10.12 -1.89
N LEU A 26 -4.52 10.46 -1.76
CA LEU A 26 -5.47 9.74 -0.90
C LEU A 26 -5.63 8.28 -1.34
N ILE A 27 -5.54 8.03 -2.66
CA ILE A 27 -5.40 6.72 -3.27
C ILE A 27 -4.36 6.84 -4.38
N TRP A 28 -3.36 5.97 -4.38
CA TRP A 28 -2.33 5.96 -5.43
C TRP A 28 -2.87 5.44 -6.76
N SER A 29 -2.31 5.93 -7.85
CA SER A 29 -2.56 5.34 -9.18
C SER A 29 -2.00 3.93 -9.27
N ALA A 30 -2.50 3.11 -10.22
CA ALA A 30 -2.00 1.75 -10.41
C ALA A 30 -0.48 1.71 -10.68
N LYS A 31 0.03 2.72 -11.39
CA LYS A 31 1.46 2.88 -11.66
C LYS A 31 2.26 3.16 -10.38
N GLN A 32 1.75 4.06 -9.53
CA GLN A 32 2.39 4.40 -8.27
C GLN A 32 2.35 3.23 -7.29
N ILE A 33 1.22 2.52 -7.18
CA ILE A 33 1.11 1.28 -6.38
C ILE A 33 2.21 0.29 -6.77
N ALA A 34 2.40 0.02 -8.06
CA ALA A 34 3.43 -0.89 -8.54
C ALA A 34 4.85 -0.40 -8.20
N PHE A 35 5.10 0.90 -8.39
CA PHE A 35 6.40 1.50 -8.11
C PHE A 35 6.75 1.49 -6.62
N GLU A 36 5.87 1.99 -5.75
CA GLU A 36 6.11 2.08 -4.31
C GLU A 36 6.30 0.69 -3.68
N ASN A 37 5.43 -0.27 -4.02
CA ASN A 37 5.57 -1.63 -3.50
C ASN A 37 6.86 -2.32 -3.98
N ALA A 38 7.30 -2.06 -5.21
CA ALA A 38 8.59 -2.58 -5.68
C ALA A 38 9.76 -1.94 -4.91
N THR A 39 9.75 -0.61 -4.77
CA THR A 39 10.76 0.14 -4.03
C THR A 39 10.87 -0.35 -2.59
N LEU A 40 9.76 -0.41 -1.86
CA LEU A 40 9.71 -0.88 -0.47
C LEU A 40 10.26 -2.29 -0.30
N ARG A 41 9.89 -3.23 -1.18
CA ARG A 41 10.37 -4.63 -1.11
C ARG A 41 11.82 -4.82 -1.55
N SER A 42 12.35 -3.92 -2.37
CA SER A 42 13.74 -3.99 -2.84
C SER A 42 14.74 -3.25 -1.97
N ASN A 43 14.27 -2.47 -0.98
CA ASN A 43 15.13 -1.63 -0.17
C ASN A 43 15.74 -2.45 1.00
N GLU A 44 17.04 -2.69 0.93
CA GLU A 44 17.78 -3.47 1.94
C GLU A 44 17.80 -2.80 3.32
N ASP A 45 17.82 -1.46 3.39
CA ASP A 45 17.80 -0.73 4.66
C ASP A 45 16.45 -0.92 5.36
N LEU A 46 15.34 -0.89 4.61
CA LEU A 46 14.01 -1.17 5.17
C LEU A 46 13.88 -2.64 5.59
N ALA A 47 14.43 -3.57 4.81
CA ALA A 47 14.41 -4.99 5.13
C ALA A 47 15.21 -5.36 6.40
N ALA A 48 16.19 -4.52 6.78
CA ALA A 48 16.93 -4.67 8.03
C ALA A 48 16.17 -4.17 9.27
N LEU A 49 15.16 -3.31 9.08
CA LEU A 49 14.42 -2.65 10.15
C LEU A 49 13.03 -3.24 10.38
N TYR A 50 12.36 -3.67 9.31
CA TYR A 50 10.95 -4.03 9.35
C TYR A 50 10.71 -5.49 8.98
N MET A 51 9.57 -6.02 9.43
CA MET A 51 9.03 -7.27 8.93
C MET A 51 8.83 -7.20 7.41
N PRO A 52 8.92 -8.32 6.67
CA PRO A 52 8.78 -8.32 5.22
C PRO A 52 7.48 -7.69 4.72
N PHE A 53 7.57 -6.97 3.61
CA PHE A 53 6.44 -6.32 2.95
C PHE A 53 5.79 -7.18 1.85
N ASP A 54 6.32 -8.37 1.55
CA ASP A 54 5.75 -9.28 0.55
C ASP A 54 4.26 -9.61 0.74
N PRO A 55 3.75 -9.80 1.97
CA PRO A 55 2.33 -10.08 2.18
C PRO A 55 1.42 -8.86 1.94
N LEU A 56 1.96 -7.65 2.02
CA LEU A 56 1.21 -6.39 1.99
C LEU A 56 1.17 -5.82 0.58
N LEU A 57 0.04 -5.23 0.21
CA LEU A 57 -0.11 -4.40 -0.98
C LEU A 57 -0.49 -2.99 -0.55
N PHE A 58 0.50 -2.09 -0.51
CA PHE A 58 0.29 -0.69 -0.15
C PHE A 58 -0.42 0.08 -1.26
N PHE A 59 -1.36 0.94 -0.92
CA PHE A 59 -2.17 1.67 -1.90
C PHE A 59 -2.46 3.14 -1.57
N ALA A 60 -2.06 3.62 -0.40
CA ALA A 60 -2.22 5.00 0.02
C ALA A 60 -1.22 5.37 1.14
N ASP A 61 -0.99 6.67 1.29
CA ASP A 61 -0.14 7.29 2.30
C ASP A 61 -1.01 8.12 3.27
N ALA A 62 -0.77 8.01 4.57
CA ALA A 62 -1.48 8.79 5.59
C ALA A 62 -0.93 10.23 5.76
N GLY A 63 0.17 10.58 5.09
CA GLY A 63 0.83 11.88 5.11
C GLY A 63 1.84 12.06 6.24
N ASN A 64 2.05 11.03 7.07
CA ASN A 64 3.00 11.01 8.18
C ASN A 64 4.07 9.91 8.04
N GLY A 65 4.11 9.20 6.91
CA GLY A 65 4.98 8.05 6.68
C GLY A 65 4.28 6.69 6.86
N ASP A 66 3.11 6.66 7.51
CA ASP A 66 2.31 5.45 7.61
C ASP A 66 1.61 5.14 6.29
N LEU A 67 1.48 3.84 5.99
CA LEU A 67 0.91 3.39 4.73
C LEU A 67 -0.29 2.47 4.96
N PHE A 68 -1.29 2.59 4.09
CA PHE A 68 -2.44 1.69 4.07
C PHE A 68 -2.22 0.53 3.10
N ALA A 69 -2.57 -0.67 3.55
CA ALA A 69 -2.32 -1.91 2.81
C ALA A 69 -3.51 -2.87 2.80
N LEU A 70 -3.53 -3.73 1.79
CA LEU A 70 -4.38 -4.93 1.72
C LEU A 70 -3.52 -6.20 1.83
N LEU A 71 -4.14 -7.33 2.16
CA LEU A 71 -3.52 -8.66 2.17
C LEU A 71 -4.08 -9.54 1.03
N PRO A 72 -3.58 -9.41 -0.21
CA PRO A 72 -4.14 -10.09 -1.39
C PRO A 72 -4.01 -11.63 -1.35
N GLY A 73 -3.23 -12.18 -0.43
CA GLY A 73 -3.13 -13.63 -0.20
C GLY A 73 -4.22 -14.21 0.71
N LEU A 74 -5.06 -13.35 1.31
CA LEU A 74 -6.14 -13.74 2.21
C LEU A 74 -7.48 -13.31 1.61
N ASP A 75 -8.51 -14.13 1.80
CA ASP A 75 -9.88 -13.79 1.42
C ASP A 75 -10.52 -12.88 2.47
N ARG A 76 -9.96 -11.66 2.60
CA ARG A 76 -10.45 -10.60 3.49
C ARG A 76 -10.26 -9.23 2.84
N SER A 77 -11.21 -8.33 3.06
CA SER A 77 -11.24 -6.97 2.51
C SER A 77 -10.77 -5.90 3.50
N ASP A 78 -10.12 -6.32 4.60
CA ASP A 78 -9.67 -5.39 5.62
C ASP A 78 -8.49 -4.54 5.11
N VAL A 79 -8.54 -3.26 5.44
CA VAL A 79 -7.45 -2.31 5.24
C VAL A 79 -6.64 -2.25 6.52
N PHE A 80 -5.33 -2.44 6.38
CA PHE A 80 -4.38 -2.35 7.49
C PHE A 80 -3.61 -1.03 7.40
N ALA A 81 -3.31 -0.44 8.55
CA ALA A 81 -2.32 0.63 8.67
C ALA A 81 -0.99 0.03 9.11
N TRP A 82 0.07 0.27 8.33
CA TRP A 82 1.44 0.03 8.75
C TRP A 82 2.01 1.29 9.39
N ASN A 83 2.40 1.19 10.66
CA ASN A 83 3.06 2.27 11.38
C ASN A 83 4.56 2.23 11.10
N HIS A 84 5.11 3.29 10.52
CA HIS A 84 6.53 3.32 10.13
C HIS A 84 7.48 3.52 11.32
N GLU A 85 6.99 3.94 12.49
CA GLU A 85 7.82 4.16 13.68
C GLU A 85 8.03 2.87 14.48
N GLU A 86 7.01 2.01 14.57
CA GLU A 86 7.04 0.81 15.40
C GLU A 86 6.76 -0.51 14.65
N ASP A 87 6.57 -0.47 13.34
CA ASP A 87 6.29 -1.62 12.45
C ASP A 87 5.00 -2.40 12.77
N SER A 88 4.10 -1.80 13.56
CA SER A 88 2.78 -2.38 13.84
C SER A 88 1.90 -2.37 12.58
N ARG A 89 1.00 -3.36 12.47
CA ARG A 89 0.14 -3.61 11.31
C ARG A 89 -1.27 -3.93 11.80
N THR A 90 -2.12 -2.92 11.90
CA THR A 90 -3.44 -3.01 12.54
C THR A 90 -4.58 -2.67 11.61
#